data_AF-A0A7V9ZRJ5-F1
#
_entry.id   AF-A0A7V9ZRJ5-F1
#
_cell.length_a   1.000
_cell.length_b   1.000
_cell.length_c   1.000
_cell.angle_alpha   90.00
_cell.angle_beta   90.00
_cell.angle_gamma   90.00
#
_symmetry.space_group_name_H-M   'P 1'
#
loop_
_entity.id
_entity.type
_entity.pdbx_description
1 polymer ?
#
loop_
_entity_poly.entity_id
_entity_poly.type
_entity_poly.pdbx_seq_one_letter_code
_entity_poly.pdbx_strand_id
1 'polypeptide(L)'
;MSRKQTIRKYHVRARKFLNRDPEYPAFIIGVVEDTTGIPDTDEDQSWTNGDVELELGDCYRRVSFDFQMYNKRARRNSLHKINQLAEVISQVRDAIELEVNSRDKRPRNKPKQKK
;
A
#
# COMPACT_ATOMS: atom_id res chain seq x y z
N MET A 1 19.24 -3.40 35.61
CA MET A 1 19.11 -2.78 34.28
C MET A 1 18.00 -3.51 33.53
N SER A 2 16.80 -2.92 33.45
CA SER A 2 15.67 -3.51 32.72
C SER A 2 15.83 -3.19 31.23
N ARG A 3 15.93 -4.23 30.38
CA ARG A 3 15.82 -4.05 28.92
C ARG A 3 14.41 -3.55 28.63
N LYS A 4 14.26 -2.25 28.37
CA LYS A 4 13.05 -1.71 27.75
C LYS A 4 12.91 -2.40 26.40
N GLN A 5 12.06 -3.41 26.33
CA GLN A 5 11.61 -3.99 25.08
C GLN A 5 10.91 -2.85 24.33
N THR A 6 11.54 -2.33 23.28
CA THR A 6 10.93 -1.32 22.41
C THR A 6 9.68 -1.94 21.80
N ILE A 7 8.51 -1.63 22.37
CA ILE A 7 7.22 -2.01 21.81
C ILE A 7 7.15 -1.35 20.43
N ARG A 8 7.05 -2.16 19.39
CA ARG A 8 6.98 -1.67 18.02
C ARG A 8 5.58 -1.08 17.82
N LYS A 9 5.46 0.25 17.87
CA LYS A 9 4.15 0.94 17.74
C LYS A 9 3.37 0.57 16.46
N TYR A 10 4.03 0.13 15.40
CA TYR A 10 3.39 -0.15 14.12
C TYR A 10 3.80 -1.51 13.55
N HIS A 11 2.80 -2.34 13.21
CA HIS A 11 3.01 -3.51 12.36
C HIS A 11 3.51 -3.08 10.98
N VAL A 12 2.93 -2.01 10.41
CA VAL A 12 3.33 -1.43 9.13
C VAL A 12 3.49 0.08 9.26
N ARG A 13 4.63 0.60 8.77
CA ARG A 13 4.84 2.04 8.58
C ARG A 13 5.73 2.23 7.35
N ALA A 14 5.11 2.22 6.18
CA ALA A 14 5.77 2.31 4.90
C ALA A 14 5.39 3.60 4.19
N ARG A 15 6.39 4.30 3.65
CA ARG A 15 6.21 5.45 2.75
C ARG A 15 7.20 5.30 1.61
N LYS A 16 6.72 5.30 0.37
CA LYS A 16 7.55 5.09 -0.82
C LYS A 16 7.11 6.05 -1.91
N PHE A 17 8.08 6.62 -2.61
CA PHE A 17 7.84 7.21 -3.93
C PHE A 17 7.77 6.09 -4.96
N LEU A 18 6.81 6.19 -5.87
CA LEU A 18 6.54 5.18 -6.90
C LEU A 18 7.32 5.43 -8.17
N ASN A 19 7.60 6.70 -8.49
CA ASN A 19 8.38 7.09 -9.65
C ASN A 19 9.87 7.14 -9.32
N ARG A 20 10.71 6.79 -10.30
CA ARG A 20 12.17 6.96 -10.21
C ARG A 20 12.59 8.42 -10.38
N ASP A 21 11.81 9.18 -11.16
CA ASP A 21 11.99 10.61 -11.38
C ASP A 21 11.22 11.40 -10.31
N PRO A 22 11.90 12.18 -9.46
CA PRO A 22 11.26 12.95 -8.38
C PRO A 22 10.43 14.14 -8.89
N GLU A 23 10.58 14.59 -10.14
CA GLU A 23 9.77 15.69 -10.70
C GLU A 23 8.30 15.29 -10.90
N TYR A 24 8.02 13.99 -10.94
CA TYR A 24 6.68 13.43 -11.03
C TYR A 24 6.33 12.70 -9.73
N PRO A 25 5.93 13.42 -8.66
CA PRO A 25 5.71 12.81 -7.36
C PRO A 25 4.47 11.90 -7.39
N ALA A 26 4.72 10.59 -7.36
CA ALA A 26 3.73 9.58 -7.05
C ALA A 26 4.18 8.82 -5.80
N PHE A 27 3.24 8.45 -4.92
CA PHE A 27 3.57 7.85 -3.63
C PHE A 27 2.57 6.80 -3.18
N ILE A 28 3.02 5.97 -2.24
CA ILE A 28 2.19 5.08 -1.44
C ILE A 28 2.56 5.23 0.03
N ILE A 29 1.55 5.32 0.89
CA ILE A 29 1.67 5.31 2.34
C ILE A 29 0.83 4.15 2.87
N GLY A 30 1.43 3.33 3.72
CA GLY A 30 0.75 2.26 4.44
C GLY A 30 1.07 2.36 5.92
N VAL A 31 0.05 2.43 6.76
CA VAL A 31 0.18 2.46 8.22
C VAL A 31 -0.78 1.43 8.81
N VAL A 32 -0.26 0.60 9.71
CA VAL A 32 -1.06 -0.29 10.56
C VAL A 32 -0.44 -0.24 11.95
N GLU A 33 -1.14 0.37 12.89
CA GLU A 33 -0.78 0.39 14.30
C GLU A 33 -0.79 -1.03 14.89
N ASP A 34 0.14 -1.29 15.79
CA ASP A 34 0.16 -2.51 16.59
C ASP A 34 -0.72 -2.30 17.82
N THR A 35 -1.90 -2.89 17.80
CA THR A 35 -2.87 -2.83 18.91
C THR A 35 -2.86 -4.12 19.75
N THR A 36 -1.90 -5.02 19.57
CA THR A 36 -1.91 -6.36 20.21
C THR A 36 -1.85 -6.32 21.74
N GLY A 37 -1.29 -5.24 22.30
CA GLY A 37 -1.19 -5.02 23.74
C GLY A 37 -2.35 -4.25 24.36
N ILE A 38 -3.34 -3.82 23.58
CA ILE A 38 -4.46 -3.00 24.06
C ILE A 38 -5.61 -3.93 24.49
N PRO A 39 -6.01 -3.93 25.77
CA PRO A 39 -7.09 -4.79 26.23
C PRO A 39 -8.46 -4.28 25.74
N ASP A 40 -9.40 -5.21 25.55
CA ASP A 40 -10.80 -4.89 25.16
C ASP A 40 -11.53 -4.02 26.19
N THR A 41 -11.07 -4.02 27.44
CA THR A 41 -11.71 -3.34 28.58
C THR A 41 -11.12 -1.96 28.87
N ASP A 42 -10.16 -1.49 28.07
CA ASP A 42 -9.55 -0.17 28.27
C ASP A 42 -10.50 0.91 27.73
N GLU A 43 -11.18 1.62 28.63
CA GLU A 43 -12.15 2.68 28.29
C GLU A 43 -11.46 3.91 27.68
N ASP A 44 -10.17 4.12 27.95
CA ASP A 44 -9.37 5.25 27.46
C ASP A 44 -8.61 4.90 26.16
N GLN A 45 -8.37 3.62 25.87
CA GLN A 45 -7.71 3.13 24.66
C GLN A 45 -8.48 1.97 24.02
N SER A 46 -9.32 2.27 23.03
CA SER A 46 -9.93 1.21 22.23
C SER A 46 -8.99 0.76 21.11
N TRP A 47 -8.58 -0.50 21.12
CA TRP A 47 -7.82 -1.12 20.02
C TRP A 47 -8.51 -0.95 18.66
N THR A 48 -9.84 -0.76 18.65
CA THR A 48 -10.61 -0.52 17.43
C THR A 48 -10.33 0.81 16.76
N ASN A 49 -9.70 1.74 17.47
CA ASN A 49 -9.34 3.07 17.02
C ASN A 49 -7.89 3.15 16.54
N GLY A 50 -7.18 2.03 16.46
CA GLY A 50 -5.80 2.01 15.96
C GLY A 50 -5.71 2.54 14.52
N ASP A 51 -4.61 3.22 14.21
CA ASP A 51 -4.38 3.81 12.90
C ASP A 51 -4.22 2.72 11.82
N VAL A 52 -5.17 2.65 10.87
CA VAL A 52 -5.09 1.79 9.69
C VAL A 52 -5.35 2.61 8.43
N GLU A 53 -4.28 2.89 7.69
CA GLU A 53 -4.29 3.79 6.53
C GLU A 53 -3.61 3.15 5.32
N LEU A 54 -4.25 3.27 4.16
CA LEU A 54 -3.61 3.10 2.87
C LEU A 54 -3.92 4.33 2.02
N GLU A 55 -2.86 5.00 1.56
CA GLU A 55 -2.98 6.15 0.68
C GLU A 55 -2.09 5.97 -0.56
N LEU A 56 -2.65 6.33 -1.71
CA LEU A 56 -1.97 6.36 -3.01
C LEU A 56 -2.08 7.77 -3.61
N GLY A 57 -0.99 8.26 -4.17
CA GLY A 57 -0.96 9.48 -4.95
C GLY A 57 -0.33 9.25 -6.33
N ASP A 58 -0.98 9.70 -7.39
CA ASP A 58 -0.32 10.07 -8.64
C ASP A 58 -0.22 11.59 -8.69
N CYS A 59 0.68 12.17 -9.49
CA CYS A 59 1.02 13.61 -9.48
C CYS A 59 -0.17 14.60 -9.44
N TYR A 60 -1.39 14.15 -9.76
CA TYR A 60 -2.60 14.95 -9.84
C TYR A 60 -3.69 14.52 -8.85
N ARG A 61 -3.68 13.29 -8.33
CA ARG A 61 -4.78 12.74 -7.53
C ARG A 61 -4.27 11.98 -6.32
N ARG A 62 -5.03 12.08 -5.22
CA ARG A 62 -4.84 11.31 -4.00
C ARG A 62 -6.07 10.45 -3.74
N VAL A 63 -5.85 9.21 -3.37
CA VAL A 63 -6.89 8.25 -2.99
C VAL A 63 -6.50 7.65 -1.65
N SER A 64 -7.35 7.85 -0.65
CA SER A 64 -7.21 7.27 0.69
C SER A 64 -8.27 6.20 0.88
N PHE A 65 -7.89 5.09 1.51
CA PHE A 65 -8.80 4.00 1.85
C PHE A 65 -8.94 3.88 3.36
N ASP A 66 -10.18 3.97 3.83
CA ASP A 66 -10.49 3.71 5.23
C ASP A 66 -10.65 2.21 5.51
N PHE A 67 -10.12 1.76 6.66
CA PHE A 67 -10.25 0.40 7.16
C PHE A 67 -10.81 0.40 8.58
N GLN A 68 -12.09 0.09 8.69
CA GLN A 68 -12.79 0.07 9.96
C GLN A 68 -12.51 -1.23 10.74
N MET A 69 -12.20 -1.10 12.03
CA MET A 69 -11.83 -2.24 12.89
C MET A 69 -12.79 -2.48 14.07
N TYR A 70 -13.79 -1.60 14.25
CA TYR A 70 -14.65 -1.52 15.44
C TYR A 70 -15.54 -2.73 15.75
N ASN A 71 -15.83 -3.58 14.77
CA ASN A 71 -16.54 -4.84 15.05
C ASN A 71 -16.15 -5.95 14.08
N LYS A 72 -16.62 -7.18 14.35
CA LYS A 72 -16.31 -8.37 13.56
C LYS A 72 -16.65 -8.22 12.08
N ARG A 73 -17.78 -7.57 11.76
CA ARG A 73 -18.22 -7.34 10.37
C ARG A 73 -17.30 -6.34 9.68
N ALA A 74 -16.98 -5.22 10.32
CA ALA A 74 -16.07 -4.21 9.83
C ALA A 74 -14.68 -4.80 9.56
N ARG A 75 -14.13 -5.58 10.49
CA ARG A 75 -12.83 -6.27 10.30
C ARG A 75 -12.83 -7.21 9.10
N ARG A 76 -13.87 -8.04 8.95
CA ARG A 76 -14.01 -8.92 7.78
C ARG A 76 -14.08 -8.14 6.47
N ASN A 77 -14.80 -7.01 6.47
CA ASN A 77 -14.91 -6.14 5.30
C ASN A 77 -13.57 -5.47 4.97
N SER A 78 -12.86 -4.95 5.97
CA SER A 78 -11.53 -4.36 5.82
C SER A 78 -10.51 -5.37 5.25
N LEU A 79 -10.52 -6.60 5.76
CA LEU A 79 -9.71 -7.71 5.22
C LEU A 79 -10.08 -8.06 3.77
N HIS A 80 -11.37 -8.16 3.47
CA HIS A 80 -11.82 -8.42 2.09
C HIS A 80 -11.38 -7.29 1.14
N LYS A 81 -11.58 -6.03 1.54
CA LYS A 81 -11.20 -4.84 0.78
C LYS A 81 -9.71 -4.82 0.44
N ILE A 82 -8.82 -5.01 1.43
CA ILE A 82 -7.37 -4.99 1.18
C ILE A 82 -6.92 -6.18 0.32
N ASN A 83 -7.55 -7.35 0.48
CA ASN A 83 -7.25 -8.51 -0.36
C ASN A 83 -7.62 -8.27 -1.83
N GLN A 84 -8.78 -7.67 -2.10
CA GLN A 84 -9.19 -7.34 -3.47
C GLN A 84 -8.26 -6.29 -4.09
N LEU A 85 -7.84 -5.27 -3.32
CA LEU A 85 -6.84 -4.31 -3.79
C LEU A 85 -5.53 -5.00 -4.15
N ALA A 86 -5.01 -5.85 -3.27
CA ALA A 86 -3.75 -6.57 -3.50
C ALA A 86 -3.81 -7.50 -4.71
N GLU A 87 -4.95 -8.20 -4.89
CA GLU A 87 -5.21 -9.08 -6.03
C GLU A 87 -5.16 -8.30 -7.35
N VAL A 88 -5.95 -7.23 -7.48
CA VAL A 88 -6.01 -6.44 -8.71
C VAL A 88 -4.67 -5.76 -9.00
N ILE A 89 -4.00 -5.20 -8.00
CA ILE A 89 -2.67 -4.58 -8.16
C ILE A 89 -1.66 -5.61 -8.69
N SER A 90 -1.70 -6.85 -8.18
CA SER A 90 -0.80 -7.93 -8.63
C SER A 90 -1.08 -8.32 -10.09
N GLN A 91 -2.36 -8.44 -10.47
CA GLN A 91 -2.73 -8.72 -11.86
C GLN A 91 -2.27 -7.61 -12.81
N VAL A 92 -2.42 -6.34 -12.41
CA VAL A 92 -1.94 -5.19 -13.20
C VAL A 92 -0.42 -5.22 -13.33
N ARG A 93 0.33 -5.53 -12.26
CA ARG A 93 1.79 -5.72 -12.32
C ARG A 93 2.16 -6.77 -13.36
N ASP A 94 1.54 -7.94 -13.29
CA ASP A 94 1.85 -9.07 -14.17
C ASP A 94 1.56 -8.72 -15.63
N ALA A 95 0.43 -8.05 -15.90
CA ALA A 95 0.10 -7.58 -17.24
C ALA A 95 1.11 -6.54 -17.78
N ILE A 96 1.56 -5.60 -16.94
CA ILE A 96 2.59 -4.62 -17.33
C ILE A 96 3.90 -5.33 -17.68
N GLU A 97 4.31 -6.32 -16.88
CA GLU A 97 5.52 -7.09 -17.15
C GLU A 97 5.45 -7.84 -18.49
N LEU A 98 4.28 -8.42 -18.81
CA LEU A 98 4.05 -9.04 -20.12
C LEU A 98 4.17 -8.04 -21.27
N GLU A 99 3.60 -6.83 -21.13
CA GLU A 99 3.69 -5.80 -22.16
C GLU A 99 5.12 -5.27 -22.36
N VAL A 100 5.87 -5.07 -21.28
CA VAL A 100 7.29 -4.69 -21.35
C VAL A 100 8.09 -5.75 -22.11
N ASN A 101 7.95 -7.02 -21.71
CA ASN A 101 8.64 -8.13 -22.36
C ASN A 101 8.23 -8.30 -23.84
N SER A 102 6.94 -8.10 -24.15
CA SER A 102 6.43 -8.10 -25.53
C SER A 102 7.06 -6.98 -26.35
N ARG A 103 7.13 -5.76 -25.80
CA ARG A 103 7.71 -4.60 -26.49
C ARG A 103 9.19 -4.75 -26.79
N ASP A 104 9.94 -5.33 -25.84
CA ASP A 104 11.39 -5.51 -25.95
C ASP A 104 11.77 -6.56 -27.01
N LYS A 105 10.91 -7.57 -27.23
CA LYS A 105 11.09 -8.58 -28.27
C LYS A 105 10.73 -8.09 -29.68
N ARG A 106 10.02 -6.97 -29.82
CA ARG A 106 9.60 -6.46 -31.15
C ARG A 106 10.81 -5.90 -31.91
N PRO A 107 10.93 -6.16 -33.23
CA PRO A 107 11.98 -5.55 -34.04
C PRO A 107 11.93 -4.03 -33.93
N ARG A 108 13.06 -3.40 -33.61
CA ARG A 108 13.18 -1.95 -33.75
C ARG A 108 13.24 -1.65 -35.24
N ASN A 109 12.22 -0.99 -35.77
CA ASN A 109 12.27 -0.50 -37.15
C ASN A 109 13.54 0.36 -37.29
N LYS A 110 14.47 -0.09 -38.16
CA LYS A 110 15.62 0.74 -38.51
C LYS A 110 15.07 2.03 -39.11
N PRO A 111 15.56 3.21 -38.68
CA PRO A 111 15.14 4.46 -39.28
C PRO A 111 15.39 4.37 -40.79
N LYS A 112 14.38 4.71 -41.60
CA LYS A 112 14.53 4.78 -43.05
C LYS A 112 15.70 5.71 -43.32
N GLN A 113 16.80 5.18 -43.86
CA GLN A 113 17.87 6.00 -44.41
C GLN A 113 17.23 6.88 -45.47
N LYS A 114 17.18 8.20 -45.22
CA LYS A 114 16.83 9.17 -46.25
C LYS A 114 17.92 9.07 -47.32
N LYS A 115 17.54 8.63 -48.52
CA LYS A 115 18.38 8.74 -49.71
C LYS A 115 18.47 10.19 -50.14
#